data_AF-A0A3N5WVH2-F1
#
_entry.id   AF-A0A3N5WVH2-F1
#
_cell.length_a   1.000
_cell.length_b   1.000
_cell.length_c   1.000
_cell.angle_alpha   90.00
_cell.angle_beta   90.00
_cell.angle_gamma   90.00
#
_symmetry.space_group_name_H-M   'P 1'
#
loop_
_entity.id
_entity.type
_entity.pdbx_description
1 polymer ?
#
loop_
_entity_poly.entity_id
_entity_poly.type
_entity_poly.pdbx_seq_one_letter_code
_entity_poly.pdbx_strand_id
1 'polypeptide(L)'
;MKVLAVSDVEVDMIYSPLITQRFKDVDLVIGCGDLPYYYLEYIISMLNRPLYYVRGNHAPRFKEEGTGGERTAPWGGIDLHRKVSRDSSGLLMAGIEGSVNYNNGRYQYSQSEMWGMIFLMVPRLLLNRIFFGRYLDIFVTHAPPWRIHDKEDLPHHGIKAFRWLIETFKPTYALHGHIHIYAQYDITETTHGSTRVINTYGYKTLTFDLHKGKPGIQPSPDGSGA
;
A
#
# COMPACT_ATOMS: atom_id res chain seq x y z
N MET A 1 -14.82 6.44 -4.30
CA MET A 1 -14.08 5.19 -4.59
C MET A 1 -14.01 4.37 -3.31
N LYS A 2 -14.17 3.05 -3.38
CA LYS A 2 -14.08 2.14 -2.24
C LYS A 2 -12.88 1.21 -2.37
N VAL A 3 -12.07 1.15 -1.32
CA VAL A 3 -10.83 0.39 -1.25
C VAL A 3 -10.96 -0.72 -0.22
N LEU A 4 -10.59 -1.95 -0.58
CA LEU A 4 -10.34 -3.04 0.37
C LEU A 4 -8.85 -3.12 0.64
N ALA A 5 -8.44 -2.85 1.88
CA ALA A 5 -7.05 -3.01 2.31
C ALA A 5 -6.92 -4.25 3.20
N VAL A 6 -5.86 -5.05 3.01
CA VAL A 6 -5.61 -6.31 3.73
C VAL A 6 -4.13 -6.44 4.10
N SER A 7 -3.83 -7.07 5.24
CA SER A 7 -2.44 -7.40 5.64
C SER A 7 -2.35 -8.46 6.73
N ASP A 8 -1.18 -9.08 6.84
CA ASP A 8 -0.67 -9.91 7.95
C ASP A 8 -1.39 -11.23 8.26
N VAL A 9 -2.69 -11.32 8.03
CA VAL A 9 -3.49 -12.51 8.34
C VAL A 9 -4.58 -12.71 7.31
N GLU A 10 -4.74 -13.95 6.88
CA GLU A 10 -5.85 -14.36 6.04
C GLU A 10 -7.16 -14.28 6.83
N VAL A 11 -8.19 -13.73 6.18
CA VAL A 11 -9.52 -13.66 6.77
C VAL A 11 -10.38 -14.68 6.05
N ASP A 12 -10.85 -15.72 6.74
CA ASP A 12 -11.63 -16.83 6.16
C ASP A 12 -12.79 -16.35 5.28
N MET A 13 -13.49 -15.31 5.73
CA MET A 13 -14.59 -14.72 4.98
C MET A 13 -14.13 -14.09 3.65
N ILE A 14 -12.93 -13.50 3.59
CA ILE A 14 -12.31 -13.00 2.37
C ILE A 14 -11.84 -14.18 1.50
N TYR A 15 -11.24 -15.22 2.10
CA TYR A 15 -10.88 -16.46 1.39
C TYR A 15 -12.07 -17.43 1.22
N SER A 16 -13.21 -16.89 0.81
CA SER A 16 -14.42 -17.67 0.54
C SER A 16 -15.24 -17.04 -0.59
N PRO A 17 -16.20 -17.76 -1.19
CA PRO A 17 -17.07 -17.17 -2.22
C PRO A 17 -17.85 -15.94 -1.76
N LEU A 18 -18.02 -15.75 -0.44
CA LEU A 18 -18.72 -14.60 0.16
C LEU A 18 -18.05 -13.26 -0.15
N ILE A 19 -16.76 -13.25 -0.51
CA ILE A 19 -16.03 -12.04 -0.89
C ILE A 19 -16.74 -11.27 -2.01
N THR A 20 -17.32 -11.99 -2.97
CA THR A 20 -18.02 -11.40 -4.13
C THR A 20 -19.33 -10.73 -3.75
N GLN A 21 -19.93 -11.12 -2.63
CA GLN A 21 -21.16 -10.50 -2.12
C GLN A 21 -20.83 -9.30 -1.22
N ARG A 22 -19.85 -9.47 -0.32
CA ARG A 22 -19.51 -8.49 0.71
C ARG A 22 -18.70 -7.30 0.19
N PHE A 23 -17.88 -7.53 -0.83
CA PHE A 23 -16.97 -6.52 -1.41
C PHE A 23 -17.25 -6.23 -2.89
N LYS A 24 -18.48 -6.49 -3.35
CA LYS A 24 -18.89 -6.26 -4.76
C LYS A 24 -18.67 -4.82 -5.26
N ASP A 25 -18.76 -3.86 -4.34
CA ASP A 25 -18.68 -2.43 -4.59
C ASP A 25 -17.29 -1.85 -4.34
N VAL A 26 -16.28 -2.70 -4.09
CA VAL A 26 -14.89 -2.29 -4.02
C VAL A 26 -14.38 -2.02 -5.44
N ASP A 27 -13.67 -0.91 -5.60
CA ASP A 27 -13.08 -0.47 -6.87
C ASP A 27 -11.64 -1.00 -7.05
N LEU A 28 -10.89 -1.11 -5.94
CA LEU A 28 -9.51 -1.63 -5.94
C LEU A 28 -9.12 -2.26 -4.59
N VAL A 29 -8.08 -3.08 -4.62
CA VAL A 29 -7.53 -3.78 -3.46
C VAL A 29 -6.11 -3.29 -3.16
N ILE A 30 -5.76 -3.15 -1.88
CA ILE A 30 -4.41 -2.83 -1.41
C ILE A 30 -3.92 -3.89 -0.41
N GLY A 31 -2.79 -4.54 -0.71
CA GLY A 31 -2.09 -5.44 0.22
C GLY A 31 -0.94 -4.74 0.93
N CYS A 32 -1.01 -4.59 2.25
CA CYS A 32 0.03 -3.93 3.05
C CYS A 32 1.06 -4.92 3.64
N GLY A 33 1.33 -6.03 2.95
CA GLY A 33 2.37 -7.01 3.32
C GLY A 33 1.92 -8.20 4.16
N ASP A 34 2.85 -9.13 4.32
CA ASP A 34 2.73 -10.41 5.04
C ASP A 34 1.44 -11.20 4.81
N LEU A 35 1.05 -11.27 3.54
CA LEU A 35 0.01 -12.17 3.06
C LEU A 35 0.57 -13.14 2.02
N PRO A 36 0.10 -14.40 2.00
CA PRO A 36 0.45 -15.32 0.93
C PRO A 36 0.00 -14.81 -0.45
N TYR A 37 0.78 -15.09 -1.48
CA TYR A 37 0.50 -14.74 -2.87
C TYR A 37 -0.78 -15.42 -3.35
N TYR A 38 -1.03 -16.68 -2.99
CA TYR A 38 -2.29 -17.34 -3.35
C TYR A 38 -3.53 -16.63 -2.80
N TYR A 39 -3.43 -15.99 -1.62
CA TYR A 39 -4.53 -15.25 -1.02
C TYR A 39 -4.82 -13.96 -1.79
N LEU A 40 -3.77 -13.21 -2.16
CA LEU A 40 -3.91 -12.03 -3.01
C LEU A 40 -4.44 -12.38 -4.41
N GLU A 41 -3.94 -13.46 -5.01
CA GLU A 41 -4.40 -13.98 -6.30
C GLU A 41 -5.87 -14.43 -6.27
N TYR A 42 -6.29 -15.06 -5.18
CA TYR A 42 -7.70 -15.40 -4.96
C TYR A 42 -8.57 -14.14 -4.93
N ILE A 43 -8.15 -13.10 -4.21
CA ILE A 43 -8.88 -11.82 -4.17
C ILE A 43 -8.98 -11.19 -5.57
N ILE A 44 -7.87 -11.16 -6.32
CA ILE A 44 -7.84 -10.67 -7.72
C ILE A 44 -8.84 -11.45 -8.57
N SER A 45 -8.79 -12.78 -8.50
CA SER A 45 -9.62 -13.67 -9.32
C SER A 45 -11.10 -13.53 -9.01
N MET A 46 -11.46 -13.43 -7.73
CA MET A 46 -12.86 -13.38 -7.31
C MET A 46 -13.49 -12.00 -7.49
N LEU A 47 -12.75 -10.91 -7.21
CA LEU A 47 -13.28 -9.56 -7.33
C LEU A 47 -13.09 -8.95 -8.71
N ASN A 48 -12.14 -9.44 -9.49
CA ASN A 48 -11.74 -8.88 -10.79
C ASN A 48 -11.46 -7.37 -10.70
N ARG A 49 -10.72 -6.97 -9.65
CA ARG A 49 -10.32 -5.59 -9.37
C ARG A 49 -8.79 -5.47 -9.36
N PRO A 50 -8.22 -4.30 -9.72
CA PRO A 50 -6.79 -4.08 -9.60
C PRO A 50 -6.34 -4.24 -8.14
N LEU A 51 -5.24 -4.96 -7.95
CA LEU A 51 -4.60 -5.15 -6.65
C LEU A 51 -3.22 -4.52 -6.66
N TYR A 52 -3.00 -3.59 -5.74
CA TYR A 52 -1.70 -2.99 -5.48
C TYR A 52 -1.14 -3.55 -4.19
N TYR A 53 0.17 -3.79 -4.11
CA TYR A 53 0.73 -4.37 -2.89
C TYR A 53 2.16 -3.91 -2.60
N VAL A 54 2.54 -4.06 -1.34
CA VAL A 54 3.95 -4.11 -0.90
C VAL A 54 4.17 -5.43 -0.17
N ARG A 55 5.41 -5.92 -0.10
CA ARG A 55 5.74 -7.08 0.75
C ARG A 55 5.91 -6.66 2.20
N GLY A 56 5.69 -7.60 3.12
CA GLY A 56 6.09 -7.42 4.51
C GLY A 56 7.46 -8.03 4.81
N ASN A 57 7.87 -8.04 6.08
CA ASN A 57 9.17 -8.55 6.49
C ASN A 57 9.21 -10.09 6.60
N HIS A 58 8.06 -10.75 6.69
CA HIS A 58 7.95 -12.20 6.67
C HIS A 58 7.66 -12.78 5.29
N ALA A 59 7.56 -11.93 4.25
CA ALA A 59 7.39 -12.39 2.88
C ALA A 59 8.41 -13.51 2.56
N PRO A 60 7.94 -14.67 2.05
CA PRO A 60 8.72 -15.90 2.05
C PRO A 60 10.09 -15.71 1.37
N ARG A 61 11.14 -16.22 2.03
CA ARG A 61 12.54 -16.18 1.54
C ARG A 61 12.64 -16.71 0.11
N PHE A 62 11.84 -17.73 -0.19
CA PHE A 62 11.73 -18.41 -1.46
C PHE A 62 10.25 -18.67 -1.72
N LYS A 63 9.82 -18.25 -2.91
CA LYS A 63 8.83 -18.89 -3.79
C LYS A 63 7.67 -19.61 -3.10
N GLU A 64 6.45 -19.10 -3.30
CA GLU A 64 5.30 -19.98 -3.12
C GLU A 64 5.31 -21.03 -4.24
N GLU A 65 5.40 -22.30 -3.86
CA GLU A 65 5.27 -23.41 -4.79
C GLU A 65 3.79 -23.74 -4.94
N GLY A 66 3.28 -23.57 -6.16
CA GLY A 66 1.93 -23.99 -6.53
C GLY A 66 1.96 -24.99 -7.68
N THR A 67 0.79 -25.50 -8.04
CA THR A 67 0.62 -26.39 -9.20
C THR A 67 1.07 -25.76 -10.52
N GLY A 68 1.13 -24.42 -10.59
CA GLY A 68 1.64 -23.65 -11.73
C GLY A 68 3.14 -23.32 -11.68
N GLY A 69 3.90 -23.89 -10.75
CA GLY A 69 5.33 -23.63 -10.56
C GLY A 69 5.64 -22.59 -9.49
N GLU A 70 6.88 -22.12 -9.48
CA GLU A 70 7.41 -21.21 -8.47
C GLU A 70 6.90 -19.76 -8.65
N ARG A 71 6.37 -19.17 -7.57
CA ARG A 71 5.86 -17.79 -7.57
C ARG A 71 6.72 -16.86 -6.75
N THR A 72 7.28 -15.84 -7.37
CA THR A 72 8.11 -14.82 -6.71
C THR A 72 7.34 -13.53 -6.37
N ALA A 73 6.09 -13.44 -6.80
CA ALA A 73 5.14 -12.35 -6.57
C ALA A 73 3.70 -12.86 -6.83
N PRO A 74 2.66 -12.21 -6.29
CA PRO A 74 1.26 -12.51 -6.65
C PRO A 74 1.00 -12.17 -8.11
N TRP A 75 0.52 -13.14 -8.88
CA TRP A 75 0.15 -12.93 -10.27
C TRP A 75 -1.02 -11.95 -10.41
N GLY A 76 -0.92 -11.02 -11.36
CA GLY A 76 -1.88 -9.94 -11.54
C GLY A 76 -1.79 -8.79 -10.52
N GLY A 77 -0.95 -8.94 -9.48
CA GLY A 77 -0.69 -7.89 -8.51
C GLY A 77 0.30 -6.83 -9.04
N ILE A 78 0.09 -5.58 -8.63
CA ILE A 78 0.95 -4.44 -8.98
C ILE A 78 1.80 -4.06 -7.77
N ASP A 79 3.09 -4.39 -7.83
CA ASP A 79 4.06 -4.05 -6.79
C ASP A 79 4.31 -2.53 -6.71
N LEU A 80 4.04 -1.93 -5.56
CA LEU A 80 4.25 -0.51 -5.26
C LEU A 80 5.63 -0.20 -4.68
N HIS A 81 6.44 -1.20 -4.32
CA HIS A 81 7.71 -0.98 -3.65
C HIS A 81 8.64 -0.05 -4.45
N ARG A 82 8.98 1.10 -3.86
CA ARG A 82 9.81 2.19 -4.43
C ARG A 82 9.22 2.84 -5.68
N LYS A 83 7.90 2.74 -5.88
CA LYS A 83 7.21 3.31 -7.04
C LYS A 83 6.20 4.36 -6.60
N VAL A 84 6.01 5.34 -7.47
CA VAL A 84 4.89 6.29 -7.42
C VAL A 84 4.05 6.02 -8.66
N SER A 85 2.88 5.44 -8.46
CA SER A 85 1.99 4.93 -9.50
C SER A 85 0.71 5.74 -9.57
N ARG A 86 0.13 5.84 -10.76
CA ARG A 86 -1.20 6.41 -10.98
C ARG A 86 -2.11 5.31 -11.52
N ASP A 87 -3.21 5.05 -10.83
CA ASP A 87 -4.25 4.12 -11.31
C ASP A 87 -5.06 4.75 -12.46
N SER A 88 -5.75 3.91 -13.22
CA SER A 88 -6.73 4.25 -14.25
C SER A 88 -7.80 5.26 -13.79
N SER A 89 -8.22 5.20 -12.53
CA SER A 89 -9.15 6.18 -11.92
C SER A 89 -8.53 7.57 -11.70
N GLY A 90 -7.21 7.69 -11.79
CA GLY A 90 -6.44 8.88 -11.45
C GLY A 90 -5.95 8.93 -10.00
N LEU A 91 -6.12 7.86 -9.23
CA LEU A 91 -5.58 7.74 -7.87
C LEU A 91 -4.05 7.69 -7.88
N LEU A 92 -3.40 8.51 -7.07
CA LEU A 92 -1.95 8.53 -6.92
C LEU A 92 -1.52 7.73 -5.69
N MET A 93 -0.74 6.69 -5.91
CA MET A 93 -0.26 5.77 -4.89
C MET A 93 1.25 5.68 -4.87
N ALA A 94 1.78 5.34 -3.73
CA ALA A 94 3.20 5.15 -3.51
C ALA A 94 3.41 4.14 -2.39
N GLY A 95 4.48 3.35 -2.43
CA GLY A 95 4.71 2.40 -1.34
C GLY A 95 6.14 1.94 -1.14
N ILE A 96 6.39 1.45 0.08
CA ILE A 96 7.66 0.86 0.52
C ILE A 96 7.36 -0.43 1.28
N GLU A 97 8.20 -1.44 1.08
CA GLU A 97 8.00 -2.79 1.61
C GLU A 97 8.86 -3.00 2.86
N GLY A 98 8.55 -4.05 3.62
CA GLY A 98 9.40 -4.52 4.70
C GLY A 98 9.34 -3.69 5.99
N SER A 99 10.33 -3.93 6.86
CA SER A 99 10.42 -3.37 8.22
C SER A 99 11.82 -2.89 8.58
N VAL A 100 11.97 -2.40 9.82
CA VAL A 100 13.31 -2.19 10.40
C VAL A 100 14.08 -3.51 10.47
N ASN A 101 15.40 -3.42 10.38
CA ASN A 101 16.28 -4.56 10.58
C ASN A 101 16.43 -4.94 12.04
N TYR A 102 16.07 -6.19 12.37
CA TYR A 102 16.21 -6.78 13.70
C TYR A 102 16.88 -8.16 13.67
N ASN A 103 16.96 -8.84 12.52
CA ASN A 103 17.64 -10.12 12.38
C ASN A 103 18.29 -10.36 11.01
N ASN A 104 18.55 -9.30 10.25
CA ASN A 104 19.10 -9.31 8.89
C ASN A 104 18.25 -10.13 7.90
N GLY A 105 16.92 -10.01 8.04
CA GLY A 105 15.98 -10.54 7.06
C GLY A 105 16.13 -9.87 5.68
N ARG A 106 15.60 -10.52 4.63
CA ARG A 106 15.71 -10.02 3.24
C ARG A 106 14.98 -8.70 3.02
N TYR A 107 13.82 -8.55 3.65
CA TYR A 107 12.93 -7.38 3.56
C TYR A 107 13.01 -6.54 4.83
N GLN A 108 14.22 -6.42 5.36
CA GLN A 108 14.54 -5.67 6.55
C GLN A 108 15.61 -4.65 6.22
N TYR A 109 15.36 -3.41 6.60
CA TYR A 109 16.18 -2.29 6.17
C TYR A 109 16.58 -1.45 7.38
N SER A 110 17.77 -0.87 7.30
CA SER A 110 18.18 0.22 8.18
C SER A 110 17.30 1.46 7.96
N GLN A 111 17.25 2.34 8.95
CA GLN A 111 16.58 3.63 8.82
C GLN A 111 17.15 4.45 7.65
N SER A 112 18.47 4.38 7.41
CA SER A 112 19.14 5.05 6.28
C SER A 112 18.71 4.53 4.92
N GLU A 113 18.55 3.22 4.76
CA GLU A 113 18.04 2.63 3.52
C GLU A 113 16.58 3.07 3.26
N MET A 114 15.74 3.08 4.30
CA MET A 114 14.38 3.59 4.21
C MET A 114 14.34 5.06 3.76
N TRP A 115 15.21 5.91 4.29
CA TRP A 115 15.37 7.29 3.82
C TRP A 115 15.78 7.37 2.36
N GLY A 116 16.77 6.58 1.94
CA GLY A 116 17.22 6.53 0.55
C GLY A 116 16.07 6.17 -0.40
N MET A 117 15.28 5.16 -0.06
CA MET A 117 14.11 4.75 -0.86
C MET A 117 13.05 5.85 -0.97
N ILE A 118 12.76 6.55 0.13
CA ILE A 118 11.80 7.67 0.15
C ILE A 118 12.30 8.83 -0.71
N PHE A 119 13.58 9.21 -0.59
CA PHE A 119 14.14 10.31 -1.36
C PHE A 119 14.16 10.05 -2.86
N LEU A 120 14.35 8.79 -3.29
CA LEU A 120 14.24 8.41 -4.70
C LEU A 120 12.83 8.65 -5.28
N MET A 121 11.79 8.65 -4.44
CA MET A 121 10.41 8.89 -4.87
C MET A 121 10.05 10.37 -4.92
N VAL A 122 10.79 11.24 -4.22
CA VAL A 122 10.50 12.69 -4.11
C VAL A 122 10.37 13.38 -5.47
N PRO A 123 11.28 13.21 -6.45
CA PRO A 123 11.13 13.87 -7.75
C PRO A 123 9.80 13.56 -8.43
N ARG A 124 9.34 12.30 -8.37
CA ARG A 124 8.08 11.88 -8.98
C ARG A 124 6.86 12.43 -8.24
N LEU A 125 6.92 12.52 -6.90
CA LEU A 125 5.89 13.19 -6.10
C LEU A 125 5.76 14.67 -6.47
N LEU A 126 6.88 15.38 -6.65
CA LEU A 126 6.88 16.78 -7.08
C LEU A 126 6.30 16.93 -8.50
N LEU A 127 6.63 16.04 -9.43
CA LEU A 127 6.03 16.02 -10.76
C LEU A 127 4.51 15.81 -10.71
N ASN A 128 4.01 14.92 -9.84
CA ASN A 128 2.56 14.75 -9.66
C ASN A 128 1.89 16.06 -9.24
N ARG A 129 2.53 16.85 -8.36
CA ARG A 129 1.98 18.15 -7.95
C ARG A 129 1.89 19.12 -9.12
N ILE A 130 2.86 19.11 -10.02
CA ILE A 130 2.87 19.95 -11.21
C ILE A 130 1.75 19.54 -12.17
N PHE A 131 1.61 18.24 -12.48
CA PHE A 131 0.67 17.76 -13.50
C PHE A 131 -0.77 17.56 -13.00
N PHE A 132 -0.94 17.21 -11.73
CA PHE A 132 -2.23 16.80 -11.18
C PHE A 132 -2.69 17.67 -10.01
N GLY A 133 -1.88 18.66 -9.60
CA GLY A 133 -2.21 19.54 -8.48
C GLY A 133 -2.12 18.86 -7.11
N ARG A 134 -1.54 17.66 -6.99
CA ARG A 134 -1.35 16.95 -5.70
C ARG A 134 -0.15 15.99 -5.77
N TYR A 135 0.51 15.75 -4.64
CA TYR A 135 1.70 14.91 -4.56
C TYR A 135 1.35 13.41 -4.58
N LEU A 136 0.44 13.02 -3.69
CA LEU A 136 0.11 11.63 -3.36
C LEU A 136 -1.27 11.56 -2.70
N ASP A 137 -2.05 10.51 -2.98
CA ASP A 137 -3.35 10.26 -2.35
C ASP A 137 -3.24 9.20 -1.25
N ILE A 138 -2.61 8.06 -1.55
CA ILE A 138 -2.43 6.94 -0.61
C ILE A 138 -0.96 6.52 -0.55
N PHE A 139 -0.40 6.51 0.65
CA PHE A 139 0.90 5.91 0.93
C PHE A 139 0.70 4.51 1.53
N VAL A 140 1.35 3.49 0.97
CA VAL A 140 1.20 2.09 1.35
C VAL A 140 2.53 1.55 1.87
N THR A 141 2.56 1.13 3.12
CA THR A 141 3.75 0.50 3.72
C THR A 141 3.39 -0.81 4.38
N HIS A 142 4.40 -1.60 4.74
CA HIS A 142 4.17 -2.70 5.67
C HIS A 142 4.40 -2.23 7.10
N ALA A 143 5.62 -1.79 7.43
CA ALA A 143 5.91 -1.23 8.74
C ALA A 143 5.18 0.10 9.02
N PRO A 144 4.88 0.39 10.30
CA PRO A 144 4.25 1.64 10.71
C PRO A 144 5.19 2.84 10.57
N PRO A 145 4.66 4.07 10.49
CA PRO A 145 5.46 5.28 10.64
C PRO A 145 5.95 5.45 12.08
N TRP A 146 7.13 6.06 12.26
CA TRP A 146 7.71 6.32 13.59
C TRP A 146 6.74 7.06 14.51
N ARG A 147 6.56 6.52 15.72
CA ARG A 147 5.67 7.03 16.79
C ARG A 147 4.19 7.07 16.42
N ILE A 148 3.75 6.27 15.45
CA ILE A 148 2.33 6.09 15.13
C ILE A 148 2.09 4.59 14.97
N HIS A 149 1.33 4.00 15.90
CA HIS A 149 1.03 2.56 15.99
C HIS A 149 2.26 1.64 16.18
N ASP A 150 3.48 2.17 16.22
CA ASP A 150 4.68 1.38 16.51
C ASP A 150 4.71 0.92 17.96
N LYS A 151 5.64 -0.01 18.24
CA LYS A 151 5.86 -0.53 19.60
C LYS A 151 7.30 -0.27 20.03
N GLU A 152 7.56 -0.49 21.32
CA GLU A 152 8.88 -0.31 21.92
C GLU A 152 9.86 -1.44 21.57
N ASP A 153 9.35 -2.60 21.16
CA ASP A 153 10.19 -3.72 20.77
C ASP A 153 10.74 -3.54 19.35
N LEU A 154 12.00 -3.94 19.17
CA LEU A 154 12.80 -3.62 18.00
C LEU A 154 12.11 -3.96 16.66
N PRO A 155 11.52 -5.15 16.45
CA PRO A 155 10.86 -5.48 15.18
C PRO A 155 9.77 -4.49 14.76
N HIS A 156 9.07 -3.92 15.73
CA HIS A 156 7.89 -3.08 15.52
C HIS A 156 8.17 -1.58 15.62
N HIS A 157 9.44 -1.17 15.73
CA HIS A 157 9.81 0.25 15.67
C HIS A 157 9.37 0.85 14.33
N GLY A 158 8.76 2.03 14.38
CA GLY A 158 8.31 2.68 13.17
C GLY A 158 9.46 3.26 12.32
N ILE A 159 9.14 3.60 11.08
CA ILE A 159 10.13 4.16 10.14
C ILE A 159 10.07 5.68 10.18
N LYS A 160 11.22 6.32 10.43
CA LYS A 160 11.33 7.78 10.53
C LYS A 160 11.06 8.48 9.18
N ALA A 161 11.54 7.87 8.09
CA ALA A 161 11.32 8.39 6.75
C ALA A 161 9.83 8.39 6.35
N PHE A 162 9.04 7.41 6.82
CA PHE A 162 7.61 7.34 6.54
C PHE A 162 6.85 8.44 7.28
N ARG A 163 7.20 8.67 8.55
CA ARG A 163 6.68 9.79 9.34
C ARG A 163 6.93 11.14 8.63
N TRP A 164 8.16 11.34 8.16
CA TRP A 164 8.51 12.55 7.41
C TRP A 164 7.75 12.69 6.08
N LEU A 165 7.59 11.61 5.32
CA LEU A 165 6.80 11.63 4.07
C LEU A 165 5.35 12.04 4.34
N ILE A 166 4.74 11.49 5.39
CA ILE A 166 3.38 11.85 5.81
C ILE A 166 3.28 13.34 6.14
N GLU A 167 4.21 13.87 6.92
CA GLU A 167 4.22 15.29 7.31
C GLU A 167 4.46 16.23 6.12
N THR A 168 5.29 15.81 5.16
CA THR A 168 5.71 16.62 4.01
C THR A 168 4.70 16.60 2.88
N PHE A 169 4.26 15.42 2.46
CA PHE A 169 3.42 15.23 1.28
C PHE A 169 1.94 15.04 1.60
N LYS A 170 1.61 14.79 2.88
CA LYS A 170 0.24 14.81 3.43
C LYS A 170 -0.75 13.99 2.59
N PRO A 171 -0.47 12.70 2.31
CA PRO A 171 -1.44 11.85 1.64
C PRO A 171 -2.73 11.80 2.47
N THR A 172 -3.88 11.54 1.84
CA THR A 172 -5.14 11.40 2.58
C THR A 172 -5.10 10.17 3.47
N TYR A 173 -4.56 9.06 2.95
CA TYR A 173 -4.39 7.81 3.69
C TYR A 173 -2.92 7.38 3.72
N ALA A 174 -2.47 6.92 4.88
CA ALA A 174 -1.25 6.14 5.03
C ALA A 174 -1.63 4.77 5.59
N LEU A 175 -1.54 3.73 4.77
CA LEU A 175 -1.95 2.37 5.11
C LEU A 175 -0.72 1.55 5.48
N HIS A 176 -0.81 0.80 6.58
CA HIS A 176 0.24 -0.11 7.00
C HIS A 176 -0.31 -1.41 7.61
N GLY A 177 0.52 -2.44 7.69
CA GLY A 177 0.27 -3.68 8.42
C GLY A 177 1.22 -3.81 9.61
N HIS A 178 1.85 -4.98 9.76
CA HIS A 178 2.95 -5.33 10.68
C HIS A 178 2.58 -5.35 12.16
N ILE A 179 1.74 -4.41 12.60
CA ILE A 179 1.31 -4.28 13.98
C ILE A 179 0.06 -5.13 14.17
N HIS A 180 0.24 -6.32 14.73
CA HIS A 180 -0.86 -7.23 15.01
C HIS A 180 -1.81 -6.67 16.07
N ILE A 181 -3.11 -6.87 15.82
CA ILE A 181 -4.21 -6.42 16.66
C ILE A 181 -4.76 -7.62 17.41
N TYR A 182 -4.69 -7.57 18.74
CA TYR A 182 -5.09 -8.66 19.62
C TYR A 182 -6.35 -8.33 20.43
N ALA A 183 -6.62 -7.04 20.63
CA ALA A 183 -7.75 -6.57 21.39
C ALA A 183 -8.61 -5.58 20.59
N GLN A 184 -9.90 -5.52 20.92
CA GLN A 184 -10.85 -4.61 20.26
C GLN A 184 -10.53 -3.12 20.47
N TYR A 185 -9.81 -2.80 21.54
CA TYR A 185 -9.41 -1.44 21.92
C TYR A 185 -8.02 -1.05 21.43
N ASP A 186 -7.33 -1.93 20.69
CA ASP A 186 -6.08 -1.54 20.03
C ASP A 186 -6.35 -0.45 18.99
N ILE A 187 -5.54 0.60 19.02
CA ILE A 187 -5.68 1.73 18.11
C ILE A 187 -5.25 1.27 16.71
N THR A 188 -6.20 1.27 15.78
CA THR A 188 -5.96 0.91 14.36
C THR A 188 -6.04 2.09 13.41
N GLU A 189 -6.39 3.27 13.91
CA GLU A 189 -6.50 4.48 13.12
C GLU A 189 -6.10 5.69 13.95
N THR A 190 -5.23 6.54 13.39
CA THR A 190 -4.79 7.81 13.98
C THR A 190 -4.79 8.88 12.90
N THR A 191 -5.37 10.04 13.19
CA THR A 191 -5.21 11.22 12.36
C THR A 191 -3.93 11.95 12.75
N HIS A 192 -2.97 12.03 11.83
CA HIS A 192 -1.73 12.80 12.01
C HIS A 192 -1.67 13.94 11.00
N GLY A 193 -1.82 15.18 11.48
CA GLY A 193 -2.03 16.34 10.63
C GLY A 193 -3.33 16.20 9.83
N SER A 194 -3.24 16.17 8.50
CA SER A 194 -4.37 15.92 7.59
C SER A 194 -4.44 14.49 7.06
N THR A 195 -3.53 13.61 7.49
CA THR A 195 -3.44 12.22 7.03
C THR A 195 -4.09 11.28 8.02
N ARG A 196 -4.94 10.38 7.55
CA ARG A 196 -5.42 9.24 8.33
C ARG A 196 -4.44 8.08 8.17
N VAL A 197 -3.73 7.75 9.23
CA VAL A 197 -2.84 6.58 9.31
C VAL A 197 -3.65 5.40 9.79
N ILE A 198 -3.68 4.31 9.02
CA ILE A 198 -4.59 3.19 9.25
C ILE A 198 -3.80 1.88 9.22
N ASN A 199 -3.92 1.12 10.29
CA ASN A 199 -3.47 -0.26 10.36
C ASN A 199 -4.54 -1.18 9.73
N THR A 200 -4.12 -1.96 8.74
CA THR A 200 -4.98 -2.82 7.92
C THR A 200 -4.94 -4.29 8.32
N TYR A 201 -4.36 -4.63 9.48
CA TYR A 201 -4.28 -5.99 10.02
C TYR A 201 -5.61 -6.75 9.85
N GLY A 202 -5.55 -7.88 9.14
CA GLY A 202 -6.72 -8.57 8.63
C GLY A 202 -7.31 -7.83 7.43
N TYR A 203 -8.21 -6.88 7.69
CA TYR A 203 -8.74 -6.00 6.62
C TYR A 203 -9.35 -4.69 7.12
N LYS A 204 -9.39 -3.70 6.22
CA LYS A 204 -10.17 -2.46 6.34
C LYS A 204 -10.86 -2.13 5.02
N THR A 205 -12.02 -1.48 5.11
CA THR A 205 -12.71 -0.92 3.96
C THR A 205 -12.72 0.60 4.09
N LEU A 206 -12.26 1.30 3.05
CA LEU A 206 -12.07 2.74 3.07
C LEU A 206 -12.82 3.38 1.91
N THR A 207 -13.41 4.54 2.15
CA THR A 207 -13.95 5.40 1.10
C THR A 207 -12.96 6.52 0.82
N PHE A 208 -12.60 6.68 -0.44
CA PHE A 208 -11.76 7.76 -0.94
C PHE A 208 -12.53 8.60 -1.96
N ASP A 209 -12.59 9.89 -1.70
CA ASP A 209 -13.15 10.86 -2.64
C ASP A 209 -12.05 11.34 -3.56
N LEU A 210 -11.99 10.72 -4.74
CA LEU A 210 -11.13 11.17 -5.83
C LEU A 210 -11.56 12.58 -6.25
N HIS A 211 -10.90 13.60 -5.68
CA HIS A 211 -11.01 14.95 -6.22
C HIS A 211 -10.54 14.90 -7.68
N LYS A 212 -11.45 15.09 -8.63
CA LYS A 212 -11.07 15.30 -10.02
C LYS A 212 -10.29 16.62 -10.06
N GLY A 213 -8.96 16.54 -10.11
CA GLY A 213 -8.14 17.69 -10.50
C GLY A 213 -8.69 18.21 -11.83
N LYS A 214 -8.64 19.53 -12.05
CA LYS A 214 -9.04 20.14 -13.32
C LYS A 214 -8.43 19.32 -14.46
N PRO A 215 -9.18 18.99 -15.53
CA PRO A 215 -8.63 18.26 -16.66
C PRO A 215 -7.40 19.03 -17.16
N GLY A 216 -6.22 18.46 -16.94
CA GLY A 216 -5.01 18.92 -17.61
C GLY A 216 -5.24 18.78 -19.11
N ILE A 217 -4.79 19.78 -19.86
CA ILE A 217 -4.88 19.85 -21.32
C ILE A 217 -4.44 18.49 -21.88
N GLN A 218 -5.37 17.75 -22.48
CA GLN A 218 -5.02 16.61 -23.31
C GLN A 218 -4.19 17.16 -24.47
N PRO A 219 -3.03 16.57 -24.81
CA PRO A 219 -2.37 16.92 -26.06
C PRO A 219 -3.35 16.61 -27.20
N SER A 220 -3.70 17.65 -27.96
CA SER A 220 -4.59 17.58 -29.12
C SER A 220 -4.08 16.52 -30.11
N PRO A 221 -4.95 15.69 -30.72
CA PRO A 221 -4.56 14.69 -31.70
C PRO A 221 -4.32 15.28 -33.11
N ASP A 222 -4.01 16.56 -33.22
CA ASP A 222 -3.83 17.23 -34.51
C ASP A 222 -2.35 17.21 -34.91
N GLY A 223 -1.91 16.00 -35.28
CA GLY A 223 -0.70 15.77 -36.08
C GLY A 223 -1.08 15.52 -37.53
N SER A 224 -1.79 16.48 -38.16
CA SER A 224 -2.01 16.48 -39.61
C SER A 224 -1.58 17.82 -40.20
N GLY A 225 -0.49 17.80 -40.95
CA GLY A 225 -0.17 18.84 -41.94
C GLY A 225 1.29 19.31 -41.95
N ALA A 226 2.14 18.61 -42.70
CA ALA A 226 2.79 19.11 -43.92
C ALA A 226 3.58 17.97 -44.58
#